data_AF-A0A1H3RHG1-F1
#
_entry.id   AF-A0A1H3RHG1-F1
#
_cell.length_a   1.000
_cell.length_b   1.000
_cell.length_c   1.000
_cell.angle_alpha   90.00
_cell.angle_beta   90.00
_cell.angle_gamma   90.00
#
_symmetry.space_group_name_H-M   'P 1'
#
loop_
_entity.id
_entity.type
_entity.pdbx_description
1 polymer ?
#
loop_
_entity_poly.entity_id
_entity_poly.type
_entity_poly.pdbx_seq_one_letter_code
_entity_poly.pdbx_strand_id
1 'polypeptide(L)'
;MTELLWIPIPFTLCALYFTIVIVTSRGFIAAPIRRVLDKEEARCRADLKVLVANCGNQATATVVQSSIDSLLAKPPPPTTPSGKKKKRSWLFESPLTTLYPDTQAMNEAKRTLVELIPADALDDYAEPLFLRLDAVDPEAAKTLREQFKSANDDASRRMLIRQVHALCQAQSENELAAELENQRIALWLAGVGLLFVFTLSLGTHAHQPSLLLGAIGGFLAPLVKINNGQRAASWGVMVLSPVGGALTAIGGLLLVRLLSDDKVNVLGPVLRDNSWEHPTTALALSLALLFGFSGRLFSKLAIAGTSQLTGSND
;
A
#
# COMPACT_ATOMS: atom_id res chain seq x y z
N MET A 1 33.14 36.15 2.60
CA MET A 1 32.21 35.73 1.52
C MET A 1 32.55 34.32 1.08
N THR A 2 32.02 33.31 1.77
CA THR A 2 31.72 31.95 1.28
C THR A 2 31.07 31.19 2.43
N GLU A 3 29.94 31.70 2.93
CA GLU A 3 28.95 30.81 3.58
C GLU A 3 28.28 30.02 2.46
N LEU A 4 29.04 29.04 1.95
CA LEU A 4 28.51 28.04 1.04
C LEU A 4 27.56 27.20 1.88
N LEU A 5 26.26 27.31 1.59
CA LEU A 5 25.18 26.53 2.21
C LEU A 5 25.64 25.10 2.53
N TRP A 6 26.03 24.86 3.78
CA TRP A 6 26.10 23.51 4.34
C TRP A 6 24.67 23.07 4.53
N ILE A 7 24.02 22.66 3.45
CA ILE A 7 22.83 21.84 3.57
C ILE A 7 23.31 20.60 4.32
N PRO A 8 22.81 20.33 5.53
CA PRO A 8 23.29 19.19 6.28
C PRO A 8 23.01 17.95 5.45
N ILE A 9 24.04 17.12 5.19
CA ILE A 9 23.97 15.83 4.50
C ILE A 9 22.71 15.00 4.85
N PRO A 10 22.22 14.97 6.11
CA PRO A 10 20.94 14.32 6.42
C PRO A 10 19.71 14.91 5.72
N PHE A 11 19.67 16.21 5.44
CA PHE A 11 18.55 16.84 4.72
C PHE A 11 18.48 16.38 3.27
N THR A 12 19.61 16.32 2.57
CA THR A 12 19.63 15.83 1.18
C THR A 12 19.28 14.35 1.10
N LEU A 13 19.75 13.54 2.06
CA LEU A 13 19.40 12.12 2.14
C LEU A 13 17.92 11.89 2.49
N CYS A 14 17.36 12.63 3.45
CA CYS A 14 15.95 12.55 3.79
C CYS A 14 15.05 13.02 2.64
N ALA A 15 15.40 14.12 1.98
CA ALA A 15 14.66 14.64 0.83
C ALA A 15 14.76 13.69 -0.38
N LEU A 16 15.93 13.12 -0.64
CA LEU A 16 16.13 12.10 -1.68
C LEU A 16 15.33 10.85 -1.37
N TYR A 17 15.36 10.38 -0.12
CA TYR A 17 14.60 9.23 0.34
C TYR A 17 13.10 9.44 0.18
N PHE A 18 12.58 10.58 0.64
CA PHE A 18 11.19 10.95 0.48
C PHE A 18 10.79 11.05 -1.00
N THR A 19 11.67 11.58 -1.85
CA THR A 19 11.46 11.64 -3.30
C THR A 19 11.38 10.25 -3.91
N ILE A 20 12.28 9.33 -3.53
CA ILE A 20 12.26 7.93 -3.97
C ILE A 20 10.93 7.29 -3.53
N VAL A 21 10.54 7.44 -2.27
CA VAL A 21 9.28 6.90 -1.74
C VAL A 21 8.05 7.42 -2.51
N ILE A 22 7.99 8.71 -2.82
CA ILE A 22 6.91 9.28 -3.63
C ILE A 22 6.94 8.72 -5.05
N VAL A 23 8.11 8.68 -5.70
CA VAL A 23 8.25 8.19 -7.07
C VAL A 23 7.91 6.70 -7.16
N THR A 24 8.31 5.90 -6.18
CA THR A 24 8.02 4.46 -6.17
C THR A 24 6.56 4.19 -5.87
N SER A 25 5.97 4.85 -4.85
CA SER A 25 4.56 4.67 -4.49
C SER A 25 3.60 5.11 -5.62
N ARG A 26 3.85 6.26 -6.24
CA ARG A 26 2.98 6.76 -7.31
C ARG A 26 3.33 6.17 -8.68
N GLY A 27 4.60 5.92 -8.94
CA GLY A 27 5.08 5.47 -10.25
C GLY A 27 5.07 3.96 -10.48
N PHE A 28 5.43 3.17 -9.48
CA PHE A 28 5.53 1.71 -9.64
C PHE A 28 4.29 0.97 -9.17
N ILE A 29 3.52 1.52 -8.22
CA ILE A 29 2.35 0.84 -7.65
C ILE A 29 1.05 1.36 -8.28
N ALA A 30 0.79 2.67 -8.21
CA ALA A 30 -0.46 3.23 -8.71
C ALA A 30 -0.58 3.13 -10.25
N ALA A 31 0.54 3.31 -10.94
CA ALA A 31 0.56 3.41 -12.39
C ALA A 31 0.19 2.10 -13.15
N PRO A 32 0.67 0.90 -12.79
CA PRO A 32 0.20 -0.34 -13.42
C PRO A 32 -1.28 -0.63 -13.12
N ILE A 33 -1.74 -0.41 -11.89
CA ILE A 33 -3.16 -0.58 -11.51
C ILE A 33 -4.01 0.35 -12.36
N ARG A 34 -3.58 1.61 -12.54
CA ARG A 34 -4.27 2.58 -13.38
C ARG A 34 -4.33 2.15 -14.85
N ARG A 35 -3.24 1.60 -15.40
CA ARG A 35 -3.25 1.07 -16.78
C ARG A 35 -4.23 -0.07 -16.96
N VAL A 36 -4.38 -0.95 -15.96
CA VAL A 36 -5.40 -2.01 -16.00
C VAL A 36 -6.78 -1.40 -15.96
N LEU A 37 -7.04 -0.46 -15.04
CA LEU A 37 -8.32 0.25 -14.95
C LEU A 37 -8.70 0.99 -16.23
N ASP A 38 -7.76 1.73 -16.84
CA ASP A 38 -8.02 2.47 -18.08
C ASP A 38 -8.36 1.51 -19.25
N LYS A 39 -7.73 0.33 -19.29
CA LYS A 39 -8.08 -0.71 -20.27
C LYS A 39 -9.45 -1.31 -20.00
N GLU A 40 -9.78 -1.56 -18.74
CA GLU A 40 -11.10 -2.06 -18.35
C GLU A 40 -12.20 -1.03 -18.62
N GLU A 41 -11.93 0.26 -18.40
CA GLU A 41 -12.83 1.35 -18.72
C GLU A 41 -13.11 1.40 -20.22
N ALA A 42 -12.06 1.32 -21.04
CA ALA A 42 -12.21 1.29 -22.50
C ALA A 42 -13.04 0.07 -22.95
N ARG A 43 -12.82 -1.10 -22.33
CA ARG A 43 -13.60 -2.31 -22.61
C ARG A 43 -15.07 -2.15 -22.18
N CYS A 44 -15.32 -1.64 -20.98
CA CYS A 44 -16.66 -1.39 -20.45
C CYS A 44 -17.45 -0.42 -21.35
N ARG A 45 -16.78 0.65 -21.85
CA ARG A 45 -17.39 1.59 -22.80
C ARG A 45 -17.65 0.96 -24.18
N ALA A 46 -16.81 0.03 -24.63
CA ALA A 46 -17.04 -0.71 -25.86
C ALA A 46 -18.25 -1.65 -25.72
N ASP A 47 -18.31 -2.40 -24.62
CA ASP A 47 -19.41 -3.31 -24.31
C ASP A 47 -20.73 -2.53 -24.17
N LEU A 48 -20.71 -1.36 -23.50
CA LEU A 48 -21.85 -0.45 -23.41
C LEU A 48 -22.39 -0.06 -24.79
N LYS A 49 -21.51 0.32 -25.73
CA LYS A 49 -21.94 0.71 -27.09
C LYS A 49 -22.61 -0.45 -27.83
N VAL A 50 -22.08 -1.65 -27.71
CA VAL A 50 -22.65 -2.86 -28.34
C VAL A 50 -24.01 -3.19 -27.72
N LEU A 51 -24.11 -3.15 -26.39
CA LEU A 51 -25.35 -3.45 -25.68
C LEU A 51 -26.43 -2.38 -25.93
N VAL A 52 -26.07 -1.10 -25.97
CA VAL A 52 -26.99 -0.01 -26.33
C VAL A 52 -27.51 -0.16 -27.76
N ALA A 53 -26.64 -0.53 -28.72
CA ALA A 53 -27.04 -0.74 -30.10
C ALA A 53 -27.99 -1.93 -30.28
N ASN A 54 -27.85 -2.96 -29.44
CA ASN A 54 -28.67 -4.17 -29.47
C ASN A 54 -29.88 -4.11 -28.51
N CYS A 55 -30.02 -3.05 -27.71
CA CYS A 55 -31.11 -2.92 -26.76
C CYS A 55 -32.41 -2.54 -27.48
N GLY A 56 -33.44 -3.38 -27.37
CA GLY A 56 -34.77 -3.09 -27.92
C GLY A 56 -35.49 -1.92 -27.23
N ASN A 57 -35.00 -1.44 -26.08
CA ASN A 57 -35.62 -0.36 -25.30
C ASN A 57 -34.68 0.85 -25.17
N GLN A 58 -34.89 1.86 -26.02
CA GLN A 58 -34.08 3.08 -26.04
C GLN A 58 -34.16 3.90 -24.75
N ALA A 59 -35.27 3.84 -24.01
CA ALA A 59 -35.42 4.57 -22.75
C ALA A 59 -34.50 3.98 -21.66
N THR A 60 -34.45 2.65 -21.53
CA THR A 60 -33.53 1.99 -20.59
C THR A 60 -32.07 2.19 -21.01
N ALA A 61 -31.78 2.13 -22.32
CA ALA A 61 -30.43 2.33 -22.84
C ALA A 61 -29.85 3.72 -22.51
N THR A 62 -30.66 4.77 -22.63
CA THR A 62 -30.22 6.15 -22.33
C THR A 62 -30.01 6.40 -20.84
N VAL A 63 -30.86 5.84 -19.97
CA VAL A 63 -30.70 5.92 -18.51
C VAL A 63 -29.44 5.18 -18.04
N VAL A 64 -29.22 3.96 -18.53
CA VAL A 64 -28.02 3.19 -18.18
C VAL A 64 -26.76 3.85 -18.71
N GLN A 65 -26.78 4.35 -19.95
CA GLN A 65 -25.64 5.04 -20.54
C GLN A 65 -25.26 6.29 -19.74
N SER A 66 -26.23 7.15 -19.41
CA SER A 66 -25.97 8.34 -18.59
C SER A 66 -25.48 8.00 -17.17
N SER A 67 -26.00 6.93 -16.57
CA SER A 67 -25.54 6.45 -15.27
C SER A 67 -24.09 5.99 -15.34
N ILE A 68 -23.71 5.17 -16.34
CA ILE A 68 -22.33 4.69 -16.51
C ILE A 68 -21.39 5.85 -16.86
N ASP A 69 -21.79 6.78 -17.72
CA ASP A 69 -20.99 7.96 -18.05
C ASP A 69 -20.75 8.84 -16.81
N SER A 70 -21.74 8.93 -15.90
CA SER A 70 -21.58 9.65 -14.63
C SER A 70 -20.66 8.92 -13.63
N LEU A 71 -20.74 7.59 -13.55
CA LEU A 71 -19.86 6.78 -12.70
C LEU A 71 -18.41 6.81 -13.19
N LEU A 72 -18.21 6.80 -14.51
CA LEU A 72 -16.89 6.84 -15.14
C LEU A 72 -16.38 8.27 -15.38
N ALA A 73 -17.14 9.30 -14.99
CA ALA A 73 -16.71 10.69 -15.10
C ALA A 73 -15.54 10.93 -14.13
N LYS A 74 -14.32 10.97 -14.67
CA LYS A 74 -13.13 11.32 -13.88
C LYS A 74 -13.28 12.76 -13.37
N PRO A 75 -13.12 13.02 -12.06
CA PRO A 75 -13.06 14.39 -11.57
C PRO A 75 -11.91 15.12 -12.30
N PRO A 76 -12.08 16.41 -12.64
CA PRO A 76 -11.02 17.17 -13.30
C PRO A 76 -9.76 17.11 -12.42
N PRO A 77 -8.60 16.78 -12.98
CA PRO A 77 -7.38 16.67 -12.18
C PRO A 77 -7.12 18.00 -11.46
N PRO A 78 -6.72 17.99 -10.18
CA PRO A 78 -6.35 19.22 -9.49
C PRO A 78 -5.16 19.85 -10.23
N THR A 79 -5.42 20.95 -10.93
CA THR A 79 -4.45 21.82 -11.62
C THR A 79 -3.42 21.06 -12.47
N THR A 80 -3.79 20.72 -13.70
CA THR A 80 -2.82 20.32 -14.74
C THR A 80 -1.85 21.48 -15.01
N PRO A 81 -0.52 21.32 -14.80
CA PRO A 81 0.44 22.30 -15.29
C PRO A 81 0.42 22.28 -16.82
N SER A 82 0.10 23.41 -17.43
CA SER A 82 0.05 23.57 -18.89
C SER A 82 1.46 23.43 -19.51
N GLY A 83 1.55 22.69 -20.61
CA GLY A 83 2.72 22.65 -21.50
C GLY A 83 3.79 21.60 -21.16
N LYS A 84 4.24 20.86 -22.19
CA LYS A 84 5.42 19.93 -22.35
C LYS A 84 5.85 18.99 -21.19
N LYS A 85 5.33 19.11 -19.97
CA LYS A 85 5.54 18.27 -18.79
C LYS A 85 4.59 17.06 -18.73
N LYS A 86 3.69 16.90 -19.70
CA LYS A 86 2.78 15.73 -19.82
C LYS A 86 3.51 14.38 -19.80
N LYS A 87 4.74 14.29 -20.34
CA LYS A 87 5.50 13.02 -20.35
C LYS A 87 6.00 12.55 -18.97
N ARG A 88 6.16 13.45 -17.99
CA ARG A 88 6.56 13.09 -16.61
C ARG A 88 5.39 13.14 -15.61
N SER A 89 4.28 13.77 -16.01
CA SER A 89 3.03 13.91 -15.24
C SER A 89 2.32 12.58 -14.96
N TRP A 90 2.46 11.58 -15.84
CA TRP A 90 1.86 10.25 -15.65
C TRP A 90 2.27 9.57 -14.32
N LEU A 91 3.48 9.86 -13.81
CA LEU A 91 3.94 9.35 -12.50
C LEU A 91 3.23 10.01 -11.30
N PHE A 92 2.54 11.13 -11.50
CA PHE A 92 1.94 11.96 -10.45
C PHE A 92 0.42 12.14 -10.60
N GLU A 93 -0.15 11.72 -11.73
CA GLU A 93 -1.52 12.05 -12.17
C GLU A 93 -2.65 11.39 -11.38
N SER A 94 -2.38 10.35 -10.59
CA SER A 94 -3.42 9.74 -9.74
C SER A 94 -2.86 9.49 -8.34
N PRO A 95 -3.38 10.16 -7.30
CA PRO A 95 -3.07 9.79 -5.94
C PRO A 95 -3.61 8.38 -5.65
N LEU A 96 -2.89 7.59 -4.85
CA LEU A 96 -3.35 6.26 -4.39
C LEU A 96 -4.78 6.30 -3.82
N THR A 97 -5.16 7.46 -3.26
CA THR A 97 -6.49 7.71 -2.70
C THR A 97 -7.63 7.68 -3.72
N THR A 98 -7.37 7.89 -5.02
CA THR A 98 -8.40 7.83 -6.07
C THR A 98 -8.52 6.45 -6.70
N LEU A 99 -7.55 5.54 -6.51
CA LEU A 99 -7.61 4.22 -7.14
C LEU A 99 -8.75 3.37 -6.61
N TYR A 100 -8.97 3.40 -5.29
CA TYR A 100 -10.06 2.67 -4.65
C TYR A 100 -11.45 3.12 -5.12
N PRO A 101 -11.82 4.42 -5.04
CA PRO A 101 -13.12 4.86 -5.55
C PRO A 101 -13.27 4.63 -7.06
N ASP A 102 -12.19 4.77 -7.85
CA ASP A 102 -12.25 4.50 -9.29
C ASP A 102 -12.50 2.99 -9.57
N THR A 103 -11.95 2.08 -8.77
CA THR A 103 -12.25 0.64 -8.87
C THR A 103 -13.69 0.33 -8.49
N GLN A 104 -14.23 0.98 -7.46
CA GLN A 104 -15.63 0.81 -7.05
C GLN A 104 -16.58 1.31 -8.13
N ALA A 105 -16.34 2.51 -8.68
CA ALA A 105 -17.15 3.07 -9.75
C ALA A 105 -17.11 2.20 -11.02
N MET A 106 -15.95 1.62 -11.35
CA MET A 106 -15.81 0.66 -12.45
C MET A 106 -16.64 -0.60 -12.23
N ASN A 107 -16.57 -1.16 -11.02
CA ASN A 107 -17.29 -2.37 -10.66
C ASN A 107 -18.80 -2.14 -10.63
N GLU A 108 -19.24 -0.99 -10.14
CA GLU A 108 -20.62 -0.54 -10.21
C GLU A 108 -21.09 -0.37 -11.66
N ALA A 109 -20.29 0.27 -12.53
CA ALA A 109 -20.62 0.40 -13.95
C ALA A 109 -20.81 -0.98 -14.62
N LYS A 110 -19.97 -1.97 -14.31
CA LYS A 110 -20.12 -3.36 -14.80
C LYS A 110 -21.41 -4.02 -14.30
N ARG A 111 -21.83 -3.75 -13.05
CA ARG A 111 -23.11 -4.24 -12.50
C ARG A 111 -24.31 -3.56 -13.18
N THR A 112 -24.16 -2.29 -13.54
CA THR A 112 -25.21 -1.54 -14.25
C THR A 112 -25.41 -2.06 -15.67
N LEU A 113 -24.35 -2.54 -16.36
CA LEU A 113 -24.44 -3.15 -17.69
C LEU A 113 -25.42 -4.33 -17.78
N VAL A 114 -25.66 -5.04 -16.67
CA VAL A 114 -26.58 -6.18 -16.61
C VAL A 114 -28.02 -5.80 -16.99
N GLU A 115 -28.41 -4.54 -16.80
CA GLU A 115 -29.74 -4.03 -17.22
C GLU A 115 -29.93 -4.02 -18.74
N LEU A 116 -28.85 -3.95 -19.51
CA LEU A 116 -28.91 -3.91 -20.98
C LEU A 116 -28.83 -5.29 -21.62
N ILE A 117 -28.63 -6.34 -20.83
CA ILE A 117 -28.51 -7.71 -21.33
C ILE A 117 -29.91 -8.23 -21.70
N PRO A 118 -30.09 -8.74 -22.92
CA PRO A 118 -31.38 -9.28 -23.35
C PRO A 118 -31.69 -10.59 -22.60
N ALA A 119 -32.98 -10.86 -22.38
CA ALA A 119 -33.43 -11.91 -21.46
C ALA A 119 -33.00 -13.33 -21.88
N ASP A 120 -32.88 -13.56 -23.18
CA ASP A 120 -32.42 -14.80 -23.81
C ASP A 120 -30.92 -15.06 -23.59
N ALA A 121 -30.11 -14.03 -23.37
CA ALA A 121 -28.67 -14.14 -23.14
C ALA A 121 -28.28 -14.14 -21.64
N LEU A 122 -29.24 -14.06 -20.72
CA LEU A 122 -28.96 -13.98 -19.28
C LEU A 122 -28.26 -15.24 -18.74
N ASP A 123 -28.62 -16.42 -19.24
CA ASP A 123 -28.01 -17.69 -18.82
C ASP A 123 -26.53 -17.76 -19.23
N ASP A 124 -26.24 -17.46 -20.49
CA ASP A 124 -24.88 -17.45 -21.05
C ASP A 124 -23.98 -16.42 -20.35
N TYR A 125 -24.56 -15.29 -19.95
CA TYR A 125 -23.84 -14.26 -19.20
C TYR A 125 -23.57 -14.65 -17.74
N ALA A 126 -24.53 -15.33 -17.10
CA ALA A 126 -24.44 -15.69 -15.68
C ALA A 126 -23.46 -16.84 -15.40
N GLU A 127 -23.37 -17.83 -16.29
CA GLU A 127 -22.52 -19.02 -16.12
C GLU A 127 -21.04 -18.71 -15.79
N PRO A 128 -20.31 -17.85 -16.52
CA PRO A 128 -18.92 -17.52 -16.18
C PRO A 128 -18.78 -16.77 -14.85
N LEU A 129 -19.82 -16.06 -14.40
CA LEU A 129 -19.83 -15.37 -13.11
C LEU A 129 -20.03 -16.36 -11.97
N PHE A 130 -20.93 -17.33 -12.13
CA PHE A 130 -21.09 -18.42 -11.17
C PHE A 130 -19.84 -19.27 -11.04
N LEU A 131 -19.13 -19.56 -12.14
CA LEU A 131 -17.85 -20.27 -12.09
C LEU A 131 -16.78 -19.49 -11.31
N ARG A 132 -16.75 -18.17 -11.42
CA ARG A 132 -15.85 -17.33 -10.61
C ARG A 132 -16.26 -17.30 -9.15
N LEU A 133 -17.55 -17.22 -8.86
CA LEU A 133 -18.06 -17.25 -7.49
C LEU A 133 -17.77 -18.61 -6.83
N ASP A 134 -17.90 -19.72 -7.56
CA ASP A 134 -17.61 -21.07 -7.05
C ASP A 134 -16.15 -21.23 -6.60
N ALA A 135 -15.22 -20.51 -7.25
CA ALA A 135 -13.81 -20.46 -6.85
C ALA A 135 -13.56 -19.63 -5.58
N VAL A 136 -14.46 -18.70 -5.23
CA VAL A 136 -14.33 -17.77 -4.11
C VAL A 136 -15.13 -18.26 -2.90
N ASP A 137 -16.41 -18.56 -3.12
CA ASP A 137 -17.38 -19.02 -2.13
C ASP A 137 -18.32 -20.05 -2.78
N PRO A 138 -18.00 -21.36 -2.64
CA PRO A 138 -18.78 -22.43 -3.26
C PRO A 138 -20.17 -22.60 -2.63
N GLU A 139 -20.38 -22.17 -1.39
CA GLU A 139 -21.69 -22.26 -0.73
C GLU A 139 -22.64 -21.16 -1.23
N ALA A 140 -22.14 -19.92 -1.32
CA ALA A 140 -22.88 -18.81 -1.93
C ALA A 140 -23.16 -19.06 -3.41
N ALA A 141 -22.21 -19.67 -4.15
CA ALA A 141 -22.40 -20.02 -5.55
C ALA A 141 -23.56 -21.00 -5.75
N LYS A 142 -23.64 -22.06 -4.94
CA LYS A 142 -24.72 -23.06 -5.02
C LYS A 142 -26.08 -22.44 -4.72
N THR A 143 -26.20 -21.71 -3.61
CA THR A 143 -27.46 -21.09 -3.19
C THR A 143 -27.98 -20.09 -4.22
N LEU A 144 -27.12 -19.20 -4.73
CA LEU A 144 -27.52 -18.21 -5.74
C LEU A 144 -27.82 -18.85 -7.10
N ARG A 145 -27.14 -19.95 -7.45
CA ARG A 145 -27.42 -20.69 -8.70
C ARG A 145 -28.75 -21.42 -8.65
N GLU A 146 -29.13 -21.97 -7.51
CA GLU A 146 -30.46 -22.55 -7.28
C GLU A 146 -31.55 -21.47 -7.35
N GLN A 147 -31.34 -20.32 -6.69
CA GLN A 147 -32.25 -19.18 -6.75
C GLN A 147 -32.42 -18.66 -8.19
N PHE A 148 -31.32 -18.56 -8.94
CA PHE A 148 -31.34 -18.11 -10.34
C PHE A 148 -32.13 -19.05 -11.25
N LYS A 149 -31.98 -20.37 -11.07
CA LYS A 149 -32.78 -21.38 -11.81
C LYS A 149 -34.25 -21.38 -11.42
N SER A 150 -34.57 -21.02 -10.19
CA SER A 150 -35.95 -20.96 -9.69
C SER A 150 -36.69 -19.65 -10.02
N ALA A 151 -35.97 -18.62 -10.47
CA ALA A 151 -36.51 -17.30 -10.75
C ALA A 151 -37.22 -17.29 -12.11
N ASN A 152 -38.54 -17.06 -12.10
CA ASN A 152 -39.37 -16.99 -13.32
C ASN A 152 -39.40 -15.59 -13.97
N ASP A 153 -38.85 -14.58 -13.30
CA ASP A 153 -38.88 -13.19 -13.75
C ASP A 153 -37.47 -12.68 -14.11
N ASP A 154 -37.37 -11.97 -15.24
CA ASP A 154 -36.11 -11.46 -15.76
C ASP A 154 -35.50 -10.38 -14.87
N ALA A 155 -36.32 -9.57 -14.18
CA ALA A 155 -35.81 -8.57 -13.26
C ALA A 155 -35.16 -9.23 -12.04
N SER A 156 -35.77 -10.30 -11.51
CA SER A 156 -35.22 -11.11 -10.43
C SER A 156 -33.90 -11.80 -10.84
N ARG A 157 -33.83 -12.34 -12.07
CA ARG A 157 -32.60 -12.94 -12.62
C ARG A 157 -31.47 -11.92 -12.76
N ARG A 158 -31.75 -10.72 -13.24
CA ARG A 158 -30.77 -9.61 -13.32
C ARG A 158 -30.27 -9.16 -11.95
N MET A 159 -31.16 -9.11 -10.95
CA MET A 159 -30.80 -8.76 -9.57
C MET A 159 -29.85 -9.79 -8.94
N LEU A 160 -30.09 -11.08 -9.17
CA LEU A 160 -29.19 -12.15 -8.73
C LEU A 160 -27.82 -12.10 -9.43
N ILE A 161 -27.78 -11.82 -10.74
CA ILE A 161 -26.50 -11.63 -11.46
C ILE A 161 -25.70 -10.46 -10.87
N ARG A 162 -26.36 -9.35 -10.51
CA ARG A 162 -25.71 -8.22 -9.82
C ARG A 162 -25.15 -8.61 -8.46
N GLN A 163 -25.88 -9.41 -7.70
CA GLN A 163 -25.43 -9.92 -6.40
C GLN A 163 -24.21 -10.83 -6.55
N VAL A 164 -24.20 -11.74 -7.52
CA VAL A 164 -23.04 -12.59 -7.85
C VAL A 164 -21.83 -11.74 -8.22
N HIS A 165 -22.03 -10.69 -9.02
CA HIS A 165 -20.99 -9.72 -9.35
C HIS A 165 -20.43 -9.02 -8.11
N ALA A 166 -21.31 -8.59 -7.21
CA ALA A 166 -20.93 -7.90 -5.98
C ALA A 166 -20.09 -8.80 -5.08
N LEU A 167 -20.48 -10.07 -4.90
CA LEU A 167 -19.74 -11.03 -4.09
C LEU A 167 -18.37 -11.37 -4.70
N CYS A 168 -18.32 -11.62 -6.01
CA CYS A 168 -17.04 -11.87 -6.70
C CYS A 168 -16.05 -10.71 -6.53
N GLN A 169 -16.55 -9.47 -6.56
CA GLN A 169 -15.72 -8.28 -6.50
C GLN A 169 -15.40 -7.85 -5.06
N ALA A 170 -16.27 -8.14 -4.09
CA ALA A 170 -16.11 -7.73 -2.69
C ALA A 170 -14.79 -8.20 -2.10
N GLN A 171 -14.37 -9.45 -2.35
CA GLN A 171 -13.09 -9.93 -1.86
C GLN A 171 -11.92 -9.14 -2.44
N SER A 172 -11.88 -8.96 -3.77
CA SER A 172 -10.82 -8.21 -4.44
C SER A 172 -10.78 -6.73 -4.01
N GLU A 173 -11.95 -6.12 -3.77
CA GLU A 173 -12.06 -4.75 -3.31
C GLU A 173 -11.54 -4.62 -1.86
N ASN A 174 -11.90 -5.56 -0.99
CA ASN A 174 -11.43 -5.58 0.40
C ASN A 174 -9.91 -5.79 0.49
N GLU A 175 -9.35 -6.69 -0.32
CA GLU A 175 -7.90 -6.90 -0.41
C GLU A 175 -7.18 -5.64 -0.91
N LEU A 176 -7.71 -4.97 -1.95
CA LEU A 176 -7.18 -3.72 -2.45
C LEU A 176 -7.26 -2.60 -1.40
N ALA A 177 -8.40 -2.48 -0.70
CA ALA A 177 -8.61 -1.49 0.36
C ALA A 177 -7.59 -1.68 1.49
N ALA A 178 -7.42 -2.92 1.95
CA ALA A 178 -6.47 -3.26 2.99
C ALA A 178 -5.03 -2.95 2.58
N GLU A 179 -4.63 -3.28 1.34
CA GLU A 179 -3.29 -2.98 0.85
C GLU A 179 -3.05 -1.45 0.74
N LEU A 180 -4.02 -0.69 0.23
CA LEU A 180 -3.89 0.77 0.13
C LEU A 180 -3.83 1.45 1.49
N GLU A 181 -4.65 1.01 2.45
CA GLU A 181 -4.63 1.55 3.81
C GLU A 181 -3.32 1.18 4.53
N ASN A 182 -2.84 -0.06 4.38
CA ASN A 182 -1.53 -0.46 4.90
C ASN A 182 -0.39 0.39 4.31
N GLN A 183 -0.44 0.71 3.01
CA GLN A 183 0.52 1.59 2.36
C GLN A 183 0.43 3.03 2.88
N ARG A 184 -0.78 3.56 3.09
CA ARG A 184 -1.00 4.89 3.65
C ARG A 184 -0.45 4.99 5.08
N ILE A 185 -0.77 4.02 5.93
CA ILE A 185 -0.25 3.91 7.30
C ILE A 185 1.28 3.83 7.26
N ALA A 186 1.85 2.96 6.43
CA ALA A 186 3.30 2.84 6.30
C ALA A 186 3.98 4.13 5.83
N LEU A 187 3.40 4.84 4.86
CA LEU A 187 3.89 6.15 4.40
C LEU A 187 3.83 7.21 5.49
N TRP A 188 2.75 7.21 6.28
CA TRP A 188 2.60 8.14 7.40
C TRP A 188 3.62 7.84 8.49
N LEU A 189 3.77 6.58 8.91
CA LEU A 189 4.79 6.18 9.88
C LEU A 189 6.21 6.48 9.37
N ALA A 190 6.48 6.26 8.08
CA ALA A 190 7.77 6.60 7.48
C ALA A 190 8.01 8.12 7.54
N GLY A 191 6.99 8.93 7.26
CA GLY A 191 7.06 10.39 7.39
C GLY A 191 7.33 10.84 8.83
N VAL A 192 6.60 10.30 9.81
CA VAL A 192 6.79 10.61 11.24
C VAL A 192 8.18 10.17 11.72
N GLY A 193 8.62 8.97 11.36
CA GLY A 193 9.94 8.47 11.74
C GLY A 193 11.06 9.25 11.04
N LEU A 194 10.89 9.68 9.79
CA LEU A 194 11.84 10.54 9.10
C LEU A 194 11.92 11.92 9.76
N LEU A 195 10.78 12.49 10.18
CA LEU A 195 10.74 13.73 10.97
C LEU A 195 11.50 13.56 12.28
N PHE A 196 11.33 12.43 12.96
CA PHE A 196 12.02 12.15 14.21
C PHE A 196 13.54 11.98 14.01
N VAL A 197 13.96 11.20 13.01
CA VAL A 197 15.38 11.08 12.62
C VAL A 197 15.96 12.43 12.25
N PHE A 198 15.19 13.28 11.57
CA PHE A 198 15.59 14.64 11.23
C PHE A 198 15.78 15.51 12.48
N THR A 199 14.83 15.51 13.42
CA THR A 199 14.95 16.26 14.68
C THR A 199 16.14 15.80 15.52
N LEU A 200 16.39 14.49 15.59
CA LEU A 200 17.56 13.94 16.28
C LEU A 200 18.86 14.34 15.59
N SER A 201 18.92 14.28 14.26
CA SER A 201 20.11 14.65 13.48
C SER A 201 20.49 16.13 13.62
N LEU A 202 19.51 17.01 13.82
CA LEU A 202 19.73 18.42 14.16
C LEU A 202 20.27 18.60 15.58
N GLY A 203 19.80 17.80 16.55
CA GLY A 203 20.25 17.88 17.95
C GLY A 203 21.61 17.23 18.21
N THR A 204 21.98 16.21 17.42
CA THR A 204 23.17 15.39 17.66
C THR A 204 24.03 15.21 16.40
N HIS A 205 24.77 16.25 16.02
CA HIS A 205 25.64 16.23 14.85
C HIS A 205 26.70 15.09 14.86
N ALA A 206 27.16 14.67 16.04
CA ALA A 206 28.16 13.61 16.16
C ALA A 206 27.64 12.19 15.82
N HIS A 207 26.32 11.96 15.92
CA HIS A 207 25.70 10.64 15.75
C HIS A 207 25.09 10.41 14.34
N GLN A 208 25.38 11.32 13.41
CA GLN A 208 24.96 11.19 12.01
C GLN A 208 25.42 9.89 11.33
N PRO A 209 26.67 9.41 11.48
CA PRO A 209 27.11 8.18 10.81
C PRO A 209 26.49 6.91 11.39
N SER A 210 26.19 6.87 12.70
CA SER A 210 25.51 5.74 13.33
C SER A 210 24.03 5.65 12.92
N LEU A 211 23.35 6.79 12.76
CA LEU A 211 22.01 6.86 12.16
C LEU A 211 21.97 6.28 10.75
N LEU A 212 22.95 6.63 9.92
CA LEU A 212 23.06 6.17 8.53
C LEU A 212 23.31 4.66 8.47
N LEU A 213 24.24 4.15 9.28
CA LEU A 213 24.49 2.70 9.37
C LEU A 213 23.28 1.93 9.90
N GLY A 214 22.55 2.50 10.86
CA GLY A 214 21.27 1.97 11.32
C GLY A 214 20.25 1.85 10.19
N ALA A 215 20.11 2.91 9.39
CA ALA A 215 19.21 2.90 8.23
C ALA A 215 19.60 1.87 7.18
N ILE A 216 20.90 1.72 6.89
CA ILE A 216 21.44 0.69 6.01
C ILE A 216 21.11 -0.71 6.55
N GLY A 217 21.37 -0.96 7.85
CA GLY A 217 21.03 -2.21 8.51
C GLY A 217 19.54 -2.55 8.40
N GLY A 218 18.68 -1.55 8.64
CA GLY A 218 17.24 -1.68 8.47
C GLY A 218 16.82 -2.02 7.04
N PHE A 219 17.48 -1.45 6.03
CA PHE A 219 17.19 -1.72 4.62
C PHE A 219 17.66 -3.11 4.14
N LEU A 220 18.78 -3.60 4.68
CA LEU A 220 19.34 -4.92 4.34
C LEU A 220 18.42 -6.07 4.76
N ALA A 221 17.72 -5.95 5.89
CA ALA A 221 16.87 -7.02 6.41
C ALA A 221 15.73 -7.47 5.47
N PRO A 222 14.97 -6.56 4.81
CA PRO A 222 14.04 -6.93 3.73
C PRO A 222 14.73 -7.51 2.48
N LEU A 223 15.87 -6.96 2.06
CA LEU A 223 16.58 -7.40 0.86
C LEU A 223 17.05 -8.86 0.96
N VAL A 224 17.57 -9.25 2.12
CA VAL A 224 17.99 -10.64 2.37
C VAL A 224 16.81 -11.62 2.26
N LYS A 225 15.62 -11.22 2.71
CA LYS A 225 14.41 -12.07 2.60
C LYS A 225 13.97 -12.27 1.15
N ILE A 226 14.03 -11.22 0.35
CA ILE A 226 13.71 -11.27 -1.08
C ILE A 226 14.71 -12.17 -1.80
N ASN A 227 16.00 -12.03 -1.49
CA ASN A 227 17.06 -12.86 -2.05
C ASN A 227 16.90 -14.35 -1.67
N ASN A 228 16.33 -14.63 -0.50
CA ASN A 228 16.05 -15.99 -0.02
C ASN A 228 14.70 -16.54 -0.52
N GLY A 229 14.05 -15.89 -1.50
CA GLY A 229 12.80 -16.36 -2.10
C GLY A 229 11.57 -16.27 -1.19
N GLN A 230 11.67 -15.61 -0.03
CA GLN A 230 10.50 -15.36 0.82
C GLN A 230 9.64 -14.25 0.20
N ARG A 231 8.32 -14.45 0.19
CA ARG A 231 7.32 -13.54 -0.41
C ARG A 231 7.66 -12.10 -0.03
N ALA A 232 7.78 -11.25 -1.06
CA ALA A 232 8.17 -9.86 -0.89
C ALA A 232 7.31 -9.22 0.21
N ALA A 233 7.96 -8.70 1.26
CA ALA A 233 7.27 -7.90 2.25
C ALA A 233 6.54 -6.77 1.51
N SER A 234 5.32 -6.43 1.95
CA SER A 234 4.57 -5.33 1.34
C SER A 234 5.46 -4.10 1.18
N TRP A 235 5.34 -3.38 0.07
CA TRP A 235 6.24 -2.27 -0.27
C TRP A 235 6.32 -1.22 0.84
N GLY A 236 5.22 -1.02 1.58
CA GLY A 236 5.19 -0.18 2.78
C GLY A 236 6.20 -0.61 3.86
N VAL A 237 6.40 -1.91 4.05
CA VAL A 237 7.38 -2.46 4.99
C VAL A 237 8.82 -2.27 4.51
N MET A 238 9.07 -2.28 3.20
CA MET A 238 10.41 -1.95 2.65
C MET A 238 10.74 -0.46 2.81
N VAL A 239 9.73 0.41 2.69
CA VAL A 239 9.85 1.85 2.92
C VAL A 239 9.99 2.17 4.43
N LEU A 240 9.35 1.42 5.31
CA LEU A 240 9.49 1.72 6.75
C LEU A 240 10.82 1.21 7.33
N SER A 241 11.45 0.22 6.68
CA SER A 241 12.62 -0.49 7.20
C SER A 241 13.86 0.38 7.49
N PRO A 242 14.29 1.30 6.59
CA PRO A 242 15.43 2.18 6.85
C PRO A 242 15.16 3.14 8.01
N VAL A 243 13.93 3.65 8.12
CA VAL A 243 13.53 4.56 9.19
C VAL A 243 13.53 3.82 10.54
N GLY A 244 12.93 2.64 10.60
CA GLY A 244 12.97 1.78 11.78
C GLY A 244 14.40 1.36 12.16
N GLY A 245 15.25 1.07 11.16
CA GLY A 245 16.67 0.76 11.37
C GLY A 245 17.46 1.91 12.01
N ALA A 246 17.24 3.14 11.54
CA ALA A 246 17.87 4.33 12.12
C ALA A 246 17.47 4.55 13.59
N LEU A 247 16.17 4.39 13.90
CA LEU A 247 15.67 4.54 15.27
C LEU A 247 16.18 3.45 16.20
N THR A 248 16.19 2.20 15.74
CA THR A 248 16.66 1.05 16.52
C THR A 248 18.17 1.09 16.73
N ALA A 249 18.94 1.67 15.82
CA ALA A 249 20.37 1.92 16.03
C ALA A 249 20.63 2.90 17.17
N ILE A 250 19.93 4.04 17.22
CA ILE A 250 20.05 4.99 18.33
C ILE A 250 19.57 4.35 19.64
N GLY A 251 18.38 3.73 19.62
CA GLY A 251 17.81 3.07 20.80
C GLY A 251 18.73 1.97 21.33
N GLY A 252 19.34 1.19 20.44
CA GLY A 252 20.30 0.14 20.79
C GLY A 252 21.60 0.70 21.38
N LEU A 253 22.14 1.79 20.84
CA LEU A 253 23.32 2.45 21.43
C LEU A 253 23.03 3.05 22.81
N LEU A 254 21.85 3.65 23.01
CA LEU A 254 21.41 4.13 24.32
C LEU A 254 21.21 2.98 25.31
N LEU A 255 20.66 1.85 24.85
CA LEU A 255 20.51 0.64 25.66
C LEU A 255 21.87 0.09 26.07
N VAL A 256 22.84 0.01 25.16
CA VAL A 256 24.21 -0.40 25.48
C VAL A 256 24.84 0.55 26.50
N ARG A 257 24.63 1.87 26.38
CA ARG A 257 25.12 2.85 27.36
C ARG A 257 24.47 2.66 28.73
N LEU A 258 23.18 2.35 28.79
CA LEU A 258 22.45 2.09 30.02
C LEU A 258 22.92 0.81 30.73
N LEU A 259 23.11 -0.29 29.99
CA LEU A 259 23.54 -1.55 30.56
C LEU A 259 25.04 -1.58 30.90
N SER A 260 25.83 -0.69 30.31
CA SER A 260 27.25 -0.46 30.63
C SER A 260 27.47 0.65 31.65
N ASP A 261 26.39 1.19 32.23
CA ASP A 261 26.51 2.19 33.29
C ASP A 261 27.03 1.54 34.57
N ASP A 262 27.81 2.28 35.36
CA ASP A 262 28.56 1.75 36.53
C ASP A 262 27.64 1.16 37.60
N LYS A 263 26.36 1.59 37.61
CA LYS A 263 25.33 1.11 38.53
C LYS A 263 24.72 -0.22 38.14
N VAL A 264 24.69 -0.53 36.84
CA VAL A 264 24.09 -1.75 36.28
C VAL A 264 25.17 -2.77 35.97
N ASN A 265 26.31 -2.32 35.43
CA ASN A 265 27.56 -3.05 35.18
C ASN A 265 27.36 -4.46 34.57
N VAL A 266 26.40 -4.60 33.66
CA VAL A 266 26.13 -5.85 32.95
C VAL A 266 27.05 -5.98 31.75
N LEU A 267 27.34 -4.86 31.07
CA LEU A 267 28.32 -4.80 29.97
C LEU A 267 29.53 -4.00 30.44
N GLY A 268 30.72 -4.57 30.25
CA GLY A 268 31.96 -4.00 30.78
C GLY A 268 32.33 -2.61 30.23
N PRO A 269 33.33 -1.95 30.83
CA PRO A 269 33.67 -0.54 30.58
C PRO A 269 34.07 -0.26 29.12
N VAL A 270 34.58 -1.27 28.41
CA VAL A 270 34.95 -1.16 26.99
C VAL A 270 33.77 -0.71 26.11
N LEU A 271 32.56 -1.16 26.44
CA LEU A 271 31.34 -0.79 25.72
C LEU A 271 30.79 0.57 26.16
N ARG A 272 31.05 0.97 27.39
CA ARG A 272 30.69 2.30 27.91
C ARG A 272 31.41 3.39 27.13
N ASP A 273 32.72 3.21 26.95
CA ASP A 273 33.60 4.22 26.38
C ASP A 273 33.53 4.23 24.83
N ASN A 274 33.15 3.12 24.18
CA ASN A 274 33.12 2.99 22.72
C ASN A 274 31.70 2.87 22.11
N SER A 275 30.64 3.32 22.81
CA SER A 275 29.26 3.24 22.32
C SER A 275 28.65 4.61 21.99
N TRP A 276 28.19 5.34 23.00
CA TRP A 276 27.47 6.61 22.82
C TRP A 276 28.41 7.81 22.75
N GLU A 277 29.40 7.90 23.63
CA GLU A 277 30.26 9.09 23.74
C GLU A 277 31.25 9.21 22.57
N HIS A 278 31.54 8.10 21.90
CA HIS A 278 32.42 8.03 20.73
C HIS A 278 31.71 7.35 19.53
N PRO A 279 30.72 8.02 18.92
CA PRO A 279 29.82 7.43 17.92
C PRO A 279 30.48 7.09 16.58
N THR A 280 31.70 7.57 16.35
CA THR A 280 32.49 7.32 15.13
C THR A 280 33.42 6.12 15.24
N THR A 281 33.52 5.50 16.42
CA THR A 281 34.34 4.29 16.61
C THR A 281 33.77 3.13 15.81
N ALA A 282 34.64 2.24 15.32
CA ALA A 282 34.21 1.05 14.56
C ALA A 282 33.24 0.17 15.37
N LEU A 283 33.38 0.16 16.70
CA LEU A 283 32.51 -0.58 17.60
C LEU A 283 31.11 0.06 17.68
N ALA A 284 31.00 1.37 17.92
CA ALA A 284 29.71 2.07 17.91
C ALA A 284 28.99 1.93 16.56
N LEU A 285 29.73 2.03 15.45
CA LEU A 285 29.19 1.91 14.10
C LEU A 285 28.69 0.50 13.79
N SER A 286 29.45 -0.53 14.18
CA SER A 286 29.02 -1.93 14.00
C SER A 286 27.81 -2.29 14.85
N LEU A 287 27.75 -1.80 16.10
CA LEU A 287 26.55 -1.93 16.95
C LEU A 287 25.35 -1.21 16.35
N ALA A 288 25.52 0.01 15.84
CA ALA A 288 24.46 0.74 15.16
C ALA A 288 23.89 -0.03 13.96
N LEU A 289 24.76 -0.61 13.13
CA LEU A 289 24.35 -1.44 12.00
C LEU A 289 23.66 -2.73 12.45
N LEU A 290 24.19 -3.39 13.48
CA LEU A 290 23.61 -4.62 14.05
C LEU A 290 22.21 -4.37 14.62
N PHE A 291 22.04 -3.31 15.41
CA PHE A 291 20.73 -2.95 15.97
C PHE A 291 19.75 -2.49 14.88
N GLY A 292 20.23 -1.74 13.89
CA GLY A 292 19.43 -1.36 12.73
C GLY A 292 18.93 -2.57 11.93
N PHE A 293 19.77 -3.58 11.75
CA PHE A 293 19.40 -4.87 11.16
C PHE A 293 18.44 -5.67 12.05
N SER A 294 18.64 -5.62 13.36
CA SER A 294 17.86 -6.32 14.39
C SER A 294 16.51 -5.66 14.72
N GLY A 295 16.14 -4.52 14.12
CA GLY A 295 14.92 -3.78 14.48
C GLY A 295 13.62 -4.59 14.39
N ARG A 296 13.60 -5.68 13.60
CA ARG A 296 12.46 -6.62 13.55
C ARG A 296 12.42 -7.64 14.69
N LEU A 297 13.54 -7.93 15.35
CA LEU A 297 13.56 -8.76 16.56
C LEU A 297 12.93 -8.02 17.74
N PHE A 298 13.18 -6.71 17.87
CA PHE A 298 12.51 -5.88 18.88
C PHE A 298 11.01 -5.74 18.64
N SER A 299 10.57 -5.59 17.38
CA SER A 299 9.13 -5.55 17.07
C SER A 299 8.44 -6.89 17.37
N LYS A 300 9.10 -8.03 17.09
CA LYS A 300 8.60 -9.36 17.50
C LYS A 300 8.62 -9.56 19.02
N LEU A 301 9.62 -9.05 19.72
CA LEU A 301 9.70 -9.09 21.19
C LEU A 301 8.67 -8.20 21.85
N ALA A 302 8.39 -7.02 21.28
CA ALA A 302 7.35 -6.12 21.77
C ALA A 302 5.95 -6.72 21.58
N ILE A 303 5.69 -7.35 20.42
CA ILE A 303 4.43 -8.06 20.16
C ILE A 303 4.30 -9.33 21.02
N ALA A 304 5.40 -10.09 21.20
CA ALA A 304 5.41 -11.26 22.07
C ALA A 304 5.26 -10.89 23.56
N GLY A 305 5.84 -9.77 23.98
CA GLY A 305 5.73 -9.24 25.34
C GLY A 305 4.34 -8.70 25.64
N THR A 306 3.69 -8.03 24.69
CA THR A 306 2.29 -7.59 24.87
C THR A 306 1.30 -8.76 24.79
N SER A 307 1.55 -9.79 23.95
CA SER A 307 0.70 -11.00 23.95
C SER A 307 0.78 -11.79 25.26
N GLN A 308 1.91 -11.73 25.97
CA GLN A 308 2.05 -12.34 27.29
C GLN A 308 1.33 -11.55 28.38
N LEU A 309 1.23 -10.22 28.25
CA LEU A 309 0.48 -9.39 29.20
C LEU A 309 -1.04 -9.54 29.04
N THR A 310 -1.54 -9.76 27.81
CA THR A 310 -2.98 -9.99 27.57
C THR A 310 -3.41 -11.44 27.85
N GLY A 311 -2.48 -12.39 27.90
CA GLY A 311 -2.75 -13.81 28.16
C GLY A 311 -2.66 -14.27 29.62
N SER A 312 -2.68 -13.34 30.58
CA SER A 312 -2.54 -13.64 32.03
C SER A 312 -3.82 -13.44 32.86
N ASN A 313 -4.98 -13.27 32.20
CA ASN A 313 -6.29 -13.33 32.84
C ASN A 313 -7.07 -14.52 32.25
N ASP A 314 -6.74 -15.72 32.72
CA ASP A 314 -7.65 -16.87 32.87
C ASP A 314 -7.21 -17.67 34.10
#